data_AF-A0A7V1IM01-F1
#
_entry.id   AF-A0A7V1IM01-F1
#
_cell.length_a   1.000
_cell.length_b   1.000
_cell.length_c   1.000
_cell.angle_alpha   90.00
_cell.angle_beta   90.00
_cell.angle_gamma   90.00
#
_symmetry.space_group_name_H-M   'P 1'
#
loop_
_entity.id
_entity.type
_entity.pdbx_description
1 polymer ?
#
loop_
_entity_poly.entity_id
_entity_poly.type
_entity_poly.pdbx_seq_one_letter_code
_entity_poly.pdbx_strand_id
1 'polypeptide(L)'
;MSLLPAEPVPPRIFFEDTVPAIFAGFEFNEAERALDLRLGIVLLPGRGDDEGGAWTLHFVEGELGIVEGRSEDCELTVIQSVADWRAVLWEGRPALVAEIVDRVAESGPEALRSEPGFLSLRNPEALKGLSEIRGLVEVLVEAGPGDGAGRGREDGADRDWRLGILVGPGPIPAAPQASIRLGAEQAEAIRRGALHPLEALITGQLRLEGDLGLILQLQAVAMTASMPPSPIPPSS
;
A
#
# COMPACT_ATOMS: atom_id res chain seq x y z
N MET A 1 -15.01 -5.73 -17.40
CA MET A 1 -15.94 -5.59 -16.25
C MET A 1 -15.06 -5.39 -15.04
N SER A 2 -15.30 -4.36 -14.23
CA SER A 2 -14.48 -4.12 -13.03
C SER A 2 -14.62 -5.30 -12.07
N LEU A 3 -13.51 -5.71 -11.46
CA LEU A 3 -13.50 -6.73 -10.42
C LEU A 3 -13.93 -6.17 -9.04
N LEU A 4 -14.00 -4.84 -8.90
CA LEU A 4 -14.45 -4.18 -7.68
C LEU A 4 -15.98 -4.00 -7.67
N PRO A 5 -16.62 -4.03 -6.48
CA PRO A 5 -18.01 -3.65 -6.31
C PRO A 5 -18.26 -2.21 -6.79
N ALA A 6 -19.39 -2.00 -7.46
CA ALA A 6 -19.77 -0.69 -7.99
C ALA A 6 -20.06 0.37 -6.90
N GLU A 7 -20.38 -0.08 -5.68
CA GLU A 7 -20.65 0.78 -4.52
C GLU A 7 -19.79 0.35 -3.33
N PRO A 8 -19.49 1.27 -2.38
CA PRO A 8 -18.76 0.94 -1.16
C PRO A 8 -19.43 -0.19 -0.37
N VAL A 9 -18.65 -1.21 -0.04
CA VAL A 9 -19.08 -2.34 0.80
C VAL A 9 -18.42 -2.27 2.18
N PRO A 10 -18.97 -2.97 3.21
CA PRO A 10 -18.28 -3.11 4.48
C PRO A 10 -16.91 -3.79 4.31
N PRO A 11 -15.86 -3.39 5.07
CA PRO A 11 -14.55 -4.01 5.03
C PRO A 11 -14.55 -5.53 5.06
N ARG A 12 -15.37 -6.10 5.94
CA ARG A 12 -15.52 -7.55 6.06
C ARG A 12 -15.90 -8.22 4.75
N ILE A 13 -16.95 -7.72 4.08
CA ILE A 13 -17.41 -8.24 2.80
C ILE A 13 -16.34 -8.06 1.72
N PHE A 14 -15.61 -6.94 1.76
CA PHE A 14 -14.51 -6.73 0.83
C PHE A 14 -13.41 -7.79 0.99
N PHE A 15 -12.88 -7.97 2.20
CA PHE A 15 -11.74 -8.87 2.42
C PHE A 15 -12.14 -10.35 2.42
N GLU A 16 -13.32 -10.71 2.89
CA GLU A 16 -13.73 -12.12 3.01
C GLU A 16 -14.37 -12.66 1.72
N ASP A 17 -15.03 -11.81 0.93
CA ASP A 17 -15.72 -12.26 -0.29
C ASP A 17 -15.09 -11.69 -1.56
N THR A 18 -14.80 -10.38 -1.58
CA THR A 18 -14.37 -9.70 -2.81
C THR A 18 -12.92 -10.01 -3.16
N VAL A 19 -11.99 -9.88 -2.21
CA VAL A 19 -10.57 -10.14 -2.48
C VAL A 19 -10.33 -11.59 -2.92
N PRO A 20 -10.88 -12.64 -2.28
CA PRO A 20 -10.73 -14.00 -2.77
C PRO A 20 -11.29 -14.18 -4.18
N ALA A 21 -12.41 -13.53 -4.52
CA ALA A 21 -12.98 -13.58 -5.86
C ALA A 21 -12.09 -12.88 -6.91
N ILE A 22 -11.44 -11.76 -6.56
CA ILE A 22 -10.49 -11.05 -7.45
C ILE A 22 -9.29 -11.95 -7.79
N PHE A 23 -8.82 -12.73 -6.82
CA PHE A 23 -7.68 -13.62 -6.98
C PHE A 23 -8.08 -15.04 -7.41
N ALA A 24 -9.37 -15.31 -7.60
CA ALA A 24 -9.85 -16.61 -8.06
C ALA A 24 -9.37 -16.86 -9.50
N GLY A 25 -8.37 -17.75 -9.63
CA GLY A 25 -7.74 -18.07 -10.92
C GLY A 25 -6.41 -17.36 -11.16
N PHE A 26 -5.90 -16.59 -10.20
CA PHE A 26 -4.54 -16.07 -10.27
C PHE A 26 -3.53 -17.20 -10.10
N GLU A 27 -2.73 -17.45 -11.13
CA GLU A 27 -1.67 -18.46 -11.07
C GLU A 27 -0.34 -17.82 -10.71
N PHE A 28 0.21 -18.15 -9.55
CA PHE A 28 1.57 -17.75 -9.16
C PHE A 28 2.61 -18.48 -10.01
N ASN A 29 3.66 -17.77 -10.41
CA ASN A 29 4.83 -18.38 -11.06
C ASN A 29 5.74 -19.08 -10.04
N GLU A 30 6.73 -19.86 -10.48
CA GLU A 30 7.61 -20.64 -9.61
C GLU A 30 8.34 -19.78 -8.55
N ALA A 31 8.83 -18.60 -8.94
CA ALA A 31 9.49 -17.69 -8.01
C ALA A 31 8.52 -17.13 -6.96
N GLU A 32 7.29 -16.82 -7.35
CA GLU A 32 6.24 -16.34 -6.45
C GLU A 32 5.75 -17.43 -5.50
N ARG A 33 5.65 -18.69 -5.95
CA ARG A 33 5.26 -19.83 -5.08
C ARG A 33 6.30 -20.16 -4.01
N ALA A 34 7.56 -19.81 -4.27
CA ALA A 34 8.65 -19.97 -3.31
C ALA A 34 8.66 -18.88 -2.24
N LEU A 35 7.81 -17.86 -2.37
CA LEU A 35 7.67 -16.80 -1.38
C LEU A 35 6.56 -17.16 -0.39
N ASP A 36 6.94 -17.37 0.86
CA ASP A 36 5.99 -17.34 1.97
C ASP A 36 5.84 -15.89 2.43
N LEU A 37 4.75 -15.24 2.03
CA LEU A 37 4.49 -13.83 2.37
C LEU A 37 3.17 -13.69 3.13
N ARG A 38 3.21 -12.97 4.25
CA ARG A 38 2.06 -12.59 5.07
C ARG A 38 1.93 -11.07 5.11
N LEU A 39 0.85 -10.60 4.50
CA LEU A 39 0.45 -9.20 4.51
C LEU A 39 -0.67 -8.99 5.53
N GLY A 40 -0.39 -8.18 6.54
CA GLY A 40 -1.42 -7.70 7.46
C GLY A 40 -2.16 -6.51 6.87
N ILE A 41 -3.48 -6.47 7.05
CA ILE A 41 -4.31 -5.30 6.78
C ILE A 41 -5.03 -4.92 8.06
N VAL A 42 -4.96 -3.65 8.44
CA VAL A 42 -5.66 -3.10 9.60
C VAL A 42 -6.42 -1.86 9.17
N LEU A 43 -7.74 -1.95 9.20
CA LEU A 43 -8.63 -0.82 8.99
C LEU A 43 -9.11 -0.27 10.32
N LEU A 44 -8.74 0.98 10.59
CA LEU A 44 -9.16 1.70 11.78
C LEU A 44 -10.61 2.19 11.61
N PRO A 45 -11.48 2.00 12.62
CA PRO A 45 -12.86 2.45 12.55
C PRO A 45 -12.92 3.97 12.35
N GLY A 46 -13.92 4.41 11.59
CA GLY A 46 -14.20 5.81 11.32
C GLY A 46 -15.04 6.47 12.40
N ARG A 47 -15.64 7.61 12.06
CA ARG A 47 -16.75 8.18 12.85
C ARG A 47 -18.06 7.53 12.40
N GLY A 48 -18.98 7.29 13.33
CA GLY A 48 -20.29 6.68 13.03
C GLY A 48 -20.21 5.16 12.98
N ASP A 49 -20.89 4.56 12.02
CA ASP A 49 -21.10 3.11 11.91
C ASP A 49 -20.01 2.38 11.09
N ASP A 50 -18.89 3.04 10.82
CA ASP A 50 -17.77 2.45 10.09
C ASP A 50 -16.99 1.47 10.95
N GLU A 51 -17.39 0.20 10.88
CA GLU A 51 -16.65 -0.91 11.47
C GLU A 51 -15.30 -1.09 10.75
N GLY A 52 -14.22 -0.98 11.52
CA GLY A 52 -12.88 -1.35 11.06
C GLY A 52 -12.71 -2.87 11.02
N GLY A 53 -11.46 -3.32 11.02
CA GLY A 53 -11.14 -4.73 11.15
C GLY A 53 -9.67 -5.00 10.86
N ALA A 54 -9.28 -6.25 11.04
CA ALA A 54 -7.93 -6.69 10.76
C ALA A 54 -7.99 -8.01 10.00
N TRP A 55 -7.09 -8.19 9.04
CA TRP A 55 -6.98 -9.41 8.25
C TRP A 55 -5.52 -9.75 7.99
N THR A 56 -5.25 -11.02 7.79
CA THR A 56 -3.96 -11.53 7.32
C THR A 56 -4.17 -12.20 5.98
N LEU A 57 -3.60 -11.62 4.93
CA LEU A 57 -3.48 -12.23 3.62
C LEU A 57 -2.17 -13.01 3.62
N HIS A 58 -2.24 -14.31 3.32
CA HIS A 58 -1.06 -15.15 3.21
C HIS A 58 -0.97 -15.75 1.82
N PHE A 59 0.24 -15.70 1.27
CA PHE A 59 0.63 -16.34 0.03
C PHE A 59 1.58 -17.47 0.42
N VAL A 60 1.09 -18.70 0.45
CA VAL A 60 1.85 -19.89 0.87
C VAL A 60 1.65 -20.96 -0.19
N GLU A 61 2.75 -21.53 -0.70
CA GLU A 61 2.75 -22.56 -1.75
C GLU A 61 1.98 -22.17 -3.03
N GLY A 62 1.80 -20.87 -3.28
CA GLY A 62 1.01 -20.38 -4.42
C GLY A 62 -0.50 -20.33 -4.19
N GLU A 63 -0.95 -20.40 -2.95
CA GLU A 63 -2.34 -20.17 -2.58
C GLU A 63 -2.48 -18.87 -1.81
N LEU A 64 -3.43 -18.03 -2.21
CA LEU A 64 -3.88 -16.90 -1.40
C LEU A 64 -4.92 -17.40 -0.40
N GLY A 65 -4.65 -17.21 0.88
CA GLY A 65 -5.65 -17.33 1.93
C GLY A 65 -5.82 -16.04 2.71
N ILE A 66 -7.02 -15.86 3.26
CA ILE A 66 -7.38 -14.69 4.06
C ILE A 66 -7.94 -15.17 5.39
N VAL A 67 -7.40 -14.63 6.48
CA VAL A 67 -7.82 -14.96 7.84
C VAL A 67 -8.20 -13.67 8.55
N GLU A 68 -9.30 -13.70 9.29
CA GLU A 68 -9.70 -12.60 10.17
C GLU A 68 -8.68 -12.45 11.31
N GLY A 69 -8.34 -11.20 11.63
CA GLY A 69 -7.25 -10.84 12.53
C GLY A 69 -5.93 -10.60 11.81
N ARG A 70 -5.11 -9.72 12.37
CA ARG A 70 -3.73 -9.49 11.92
C ARG A 70 -2.77 -10.33 12.74
N SER A 71 -1.98 -11.16 12.08
CA SER A 71 -0.92 -11.94 12.70
C SER A 71 0.30 -11.05 12.99
N GLU A 72 1.01 -11.31 14.10
CA GLU A 72 2.23 -10.59 14.43
C GLU A 72 3.43 -11.00 13.57
N ASP A 73 3.31 -12.09 12.82
CA ASP A 73 4.36 -12.59 11.93
C ASP A 73 4.31 -12.00 10.51
N CYS A 74 3.38 -11.08 10.22
CA CYS A 74 3.33 -10.41 8.92
C CYS A 74 4.64 -9.66 8.62
N GLU A 75 5.21 -9.86 7.42
CA GLU A 75 6.39 -9.13 6.94
C GLU A 75 6.05 -7.68 6.60
N LEU A 76 4.80 -7.41 6.29
CA LEU A 76 4.26 -6.08 6.07
C LEU A 76 2.87 -5.98 6.67
N THR A 77 2.53 -4.85 7.28
CA THR A 77 1.15 -4.55 7.66
C THR A 77 0.76 -3.16 7.18
N VAL A 78 -0.30 -3.08 6.39
CA VAL A 78 -0.92 -1.82 5.97
C VAL A 78 -1.96 -1.41 7.00
N ILE A 79 -1.90 -0.16 7.46
CA ILE A 79 -2.77 0.41 8.48
C ILE A 79 -3.39 1.68 7.92
N GLN A 80 -4.71 1.79 7.85
CA GLN A 80 -5.39 2.99 7.35
C GLN A 80 -6.79 3.10 7.93
N SER A 81 -7.43 4.28 7.88
CA SER A 81 -8.84 4.37 8.29
C SER A 81 -9.77 3.79 7.22
N VAL A 82 -10.96 3.33 7.63
CA VAL A 82 -12.00 2.88 6.67
C VAL A 82 -12.32 3.97 5.65
N ALA A 83 -12.34 5.23 6.06
CA ALA A 83 -12.58 6.35 5.16
C ALA A 83 -11.45 6.53 4.12
N ASP A 84 -10.18 6.44 4.53
CA ASP A 84 -9.04 6.57 3.62
C ASP A 84 -8.94 5.38 2.65
N TRP A 85 -9.28 4.19 3.14
CA TRP A 85 -9.42 2.98 2.32
C TRP A 85 -10.53 3.13 1.26
N ARG A 86 -11.71 3.63 1.64
CA ARG A 86 -12.81 3.87 0.71
C ARG A 86 -12.48 4.93 -0.32
N ALA A 87 -11.79 5.99 0.11
CA ALA A 87 -11.36 7.07 -0.78
C ALA A 87 -10.48 6.53 -1.91
N VAL A 88 -9.60 5.57 -1.61
CA VAL A 88 -8.77 4.92 -2.63
C VAL A 88 -9.61 4.07 -3.56
N LEU A 89 -10.47 3.19 -3.01
CA LEU A 89 -11.18 2.18 -3.80
C LEU A 89 -12.32 2.74 -4.66
N TRP A 90 -13.02 3.79 -4.20
CA TRP A 90 -14.24 4.27 -4.85
C TRP A 90 -14.22 5.75 -5.23
N GLU A 91 -13.31 6.54 -4.66
CA GLU A 91 -13.25 7.99 -4.92
C GLU A 91 -12.04 8.41 -5.75
N GLY A 92 -11.10 7.49 -6.01
CA GLY A 92 -9.89 7.79 -6.79
C GLY A 92 -8.84 8.59 -6.02
N ARG A 93 -8.82 8.55 -4.68
CA ARG A 93 -7.99 9.43 -3.84
C ARG A 93 -7.12 8.69 -2.81
N PRO A 94 -5.82 9.03 -2.71
CA PRO A 94 -5.07 9.87 -3.63
C PRO A 94 -4.85 9.14 -4.97
N ALA A 95 -4.78 9.90 -6.07
CA ALA A 95 -4.61 9.34 -7.41
C ALA A 95 -3.39 8.42 -7.52
N LEU A 96 -2.30 8.74 -6.82
CA LEU A 96 -1.09 7.91 -6.73
C LEU A 96 -1.37 6.47 -6.31
N VAL A 97 -2.32 6.24 -5.42
CA VAL A 97 -2.68 4.90 -4.91
C VAL A 97 -3.88 4.33 -5.67
N ALA A 98 -4.86 5.18 -5.98
CA ALA A 98 -6.07 4.75 -6.69
C ALA A 98 -5.78 4.19 -8.08
N GLU A 99 -4.81 4.73 -8.82
CA GLU A 99 -4.46 4.19 -10.15
C GLU A 99 -3.94 2.74 -10.09
N ILE A 100 -3.25 2.37 -9.01
CA ILE A 100 -2.82 0.97 -8.80
C ILE A 100 -4.04 0.09 -8.61
N VAL A 101 -4.99 0.55 -7.79
CA VAL A 101 -6.25 -0.15 -7.53
C VAL A 101 -7.08 -0.29 -8.81
N ASP A 102 -7.26 0.79 -9.57
CA ASP A 102 -7.99 0.79 -10.82
C ASP A 102 -7.37 -0.20 -11.81
N ARG A 103 -6.04 -0.23 -11.92
CA ARG A 103 -5.35 -1.17 -12.80
C ARG A 103 -5.59 -2.62 -12.39
N VAL A 104 -5.56 -2.92 -11.08
CA VAL A 104 -5.91 -4.26 -10.58
C VAL A 104 -7.38 -4.58 -10.84
N ALA A 105 -8.27 -3.62 -10.66
CA ALA A 105 -9.70 -3.80 -10.90
C ALA A 105 -10.02 -4.05 -12.38
N GLU A 106 -9.26 -3.45 -13.29
CA GLU A 106 -9.43 -3.58 -14.74
C GLU A 106 -8.75 -4.80 -15.34
N SER A 107 -7.53 -5.10 -14.89
CA SER A 107 -6.63 -6.07 -15.52
C SER A 107 -6.34 -7.31 -14.67
N GLY A 108 -6.90 -7.37 -13.46
CA GLY A 108 -6.62 -8.43 -12.51
C GLY A 108 -5.31 -8.24 -11.73
N PRO A 109 -5.03 -9.13 -10.77
CA PRO A 109 -3.82 -9.11 -9.96
C PRO A 109 -2.52 -9.20 -10.77
N GLU A 110 -2.56 -9.67 -12.03
CA GLU A 110 -1.43 -9.66 -12.96
C GLU A 110 -0.87 -8.25 -13.20
N ALA A 111 -1.69 -7.21 -13.09
CA ALA A 111 -1.23 -5.84 -13.20
C ALA A 111 -0.16 -5.49 -12.16
N LEU A 112 -0.20 -6.10 -10.97
CA LEU A 112 0.81 -5.90 -9.92
C LEU A 112 2.19 -6.42 -10.35
N ARG A 113 2.24 -7.38 -11.28
CA ARG A 113 3.54 -7.86 -11.80
C ARG A 113 4.22 -6.80 -12.62
N SER A 114 3.51 -5.92 -13.31
CA SER A 114 4.08 -4.99 -14.30
C SER A 114 4.57 -3.67 -13.69
N GLU A 115 4.28 -3.41 -12.41
CA GLU A 115 4.60 -2.14 -11.78
C GLU A 115 6.05 -2.05 -11.28
N PRO A 116 6.81 -1.04 -11.73
CA PRO A 116 8.04 -0.62 -11.05
C PRO A 116 7.68 0.10 -9.74
N GLY A 117 8.31 -0.30 -8.64
CA GLY A 117 8.40 0.54 -7.43
C GLY A 117 7.45 0.22 -6.28
N PHE A 118 6.32 -0.46 -6.48
CA PHE A 118 5.49 -0.95 -5.38
C PHE A 118 5.79 -2.43 -5.13
N LEU A 119 6.57 -2.72 -4.07
CA LEU A 119 6.93 -4.07 -3.61
C LEU A 119 6.95 -5.11 -4.72
N SER A 120 7.82 -4.89 -5.71
CA SER A 120 7.91 -5.82 -6.83
C SER A 120 8.36 -7.18 -6.27
N LEU A 121 7.42 -8.12 -6.20
CA LEU A 121 7.66 -9.51 -5.80
C LEU A 121 8.66 -10.23 -6.74
N ARG A 122 9.11 -9.53 -7.79
CA ARG A 122 10.14 -9.95 -8.74
C ARG A 122 11.53 -10.10 -8.11
N ASN A 123 11.80 -9.46 -6.97
CA ASN A 123 13.12 -9.55 -6.33
C ASN A 123 13.04 -10.14 -4.90
N PRO A 124 13.34 -11.45 -4.72
CA PRO A 124 13.34 -12.08 -3.40
C PRO A 124 14.36 -11.46 -2.42
N GLU A 125 15.44 -10.83 -2.92
CA GLU A 125 16.39 -10.12 -2.05
C GLU A 125 15.76 -8.88 -1.42
N ALA A 126 14.85 -8.20 -2.13
CA ALA A 126 14.13 -7.06 -1.57
C ALA A 126 13.17 -7.50 -0.45
N LEU A 127 12.51 -8.65 -0.60
CA LEU A 127 11.66 -9.23 0.44
C LEU A 127 12.47 -9.63 1.68
N LYS A 128 13.64 -10.22 1.47
CA LYS A 128 14.58 -10.48 2.58
C LYS A 128 14.99 -9.18 3.27
N GLY A 129 15.31 -8.13 2.51
CA GLY A 129 15.62 -6.80 3.07
C GLY A 129 14.48 -6.22 3.91
N LEU A 130 13.22 -6.37 3.48
CA LEU A 130 12.05 -5.96 4.27
C LEU A 130 11.96 -6.73 5.59
N SER A 131 12.25 -8.03 5.57
CA SER A 131 12.23 -8.87 6.77
C SER A 131 13.31 -8.51 7.80
N GLU A 132 14.28 -7.66 7.47
CA GLU A 132 15.30 -7.14 8.38
C GLU A 132 14.94 -5.74 8.94
N ILE A 133 14.04 -5.02 8.28
CA ILE A 133 13.57 -3.70 8.69
C ILE A 133 12.45 -3.85 9.72
N ARG A 134 12.48 -3.05 10.79
CA ARG A 134 11.42 -2.98 11.80
C ARG A 134 11.01 -1.54 12.04
N GLY A 135 9.76 -1.21 11.73
CA GLY A 135 9.23 0.12 12.04
C GLY A 135 7.92 0.42 11.35
N LEU A 136 7.14 1.30 11.96
CA LEU A 136 5.94 1.88 11.37
C LEU A 136 6.29 3.22 10.72
N VAL A 137 6.08 3.30 9.41
CA VAL A 137 6.18 4.54 8.63
C VAL A 137 4.79 5.02 8.27
N GLU A 138 4.50 6.30 8.48
CA GLU A 138 3.26 6.93 8.04
C GLU A 138 3.51 7.73 6.77
N VAL A 139 2.65 7.57 5.77
CA VAL A 139 2.55 8.45 4.61
C VAL A 139 1.31 9.31 4.78
N LEU A 140 1.49 10.62 4.75
CA LEU A 140 0.44 11.64 4.86
C LEU A 140 0.38 12.45 3.57
N VAL A 141 -0.73 12.35 2.85
CA VAL A 141 -1.02 13.22 1.71
C VAL A 141 -1.96 14.32 2.18
N GLU A 142 -1.43 15.54 2.31
CA GLU A 142 -2.17 16.70 2.78
C GLU A 142 -3.13 17.18 1.69
N ALA A 143 -4.38 17.45 2.07
CA ALA A 143 -5.34 18.05 1.15
C ALA A 143 -4.85 19.44 0.73
N GLY A 144 -4.90 19.74 -0.57
CA GLY A 144 -4.52 21.06 -1.08
C GLY A 144 -5.48 22.15 -0.58
N PRO A 145 -5.04 23.41 -0.45
CA PRO A 145 -5.92 24.52 -0.12
C PRO A 145 -6.86 24.85 -1.29
N GLY A 146 -7.94 24.07 -1.43
CA GLY A 146 -9.16 24.48 -2.13
C GLY A 146 -9.43 23.86 -3.50
N ASP A 147 -10.39 22.92 -3.50
CA ASP A 147 -11.55 22.97 -4.40
C ASP A 147 -12.84 23.38 -3.63
N GLY A 148 -12.67 24.05 -2.49
CA GLY A 148 -13.71 24.59 -1.60
C GLY A 148 -14.53 25.75 -2.16
N ALA A 149 -14.74 25.83 -3.48
CA ALA A 149 -15.72 26.73 -4.11
C ALA A 149 -17.07 26.03 -4.39
N GLY A 150 -17.31 24.84 -3.83
CA GLY A 150 -18.61 24.18 -3.79
C GLY A 150 -19.22 24.25 -2.39
N ARG A 151 -20.23 25.11 -2.20
CA ARG A 151 -21.05 25.13 -0.98
C ARG A 151 -21.65 23.74 -0.73
N GLY A 152 -21.36 23.17 0.45
CA GLY A 152 -22.22 22.16 1.08
C GLY A 152 -22.02 20.71 0.63
N ARG A 153 -20.81 20.18 0.75
CA ARG A 153 -20.61 18.72 0.84
C ARG A 153 -19.96 18.41 2.19
N GLU A 154 -20.74 17.85 3.11
CA GLU A 154 -20.24 17.33 4.41
C GLU A 154 -19.39 16.06 4.25
N ASP A 155 -19.20 15.58 3.02
CA ASP A 155 -18.50 14.34 2.71
C ASP A 155 -17.03 14.61 2.31
N GLY A 156 -16.13 14.64 3.30
CA GLY A 156 -14.77 14.07 3.24
C GLY A 156 -13.79 14.46 2.11
N ALA A 157 -14.09 15.39 1.22
CA ALA A 157 -13.25 15.69 0.05
C ALA A 157 -11.97 16.48 0.41
N ASP A 158 -11.97 17.18 1.54
CA ASP A 158 -10.88 18.07 2.01
C ASP A 158 -10.09 17.50 3.21
N ARG A 159 -10.10 16.18 3.40
CA ARG A 159 -9.32 15.56 4.48
C ARG A 159 -7.95 15.10 3.99
N ASP A 160 -6.96 15.19 4.87
CA ASP A 160 -5.70 14.50 4.68
C ASP A 160 -5.94 12.99 4.55
N TRP A 161 -5.19 12.36 3.66
CA TRP A 161 -5.19 10.92 3.50
C TRP A 161 -3.96 10.31 4.19
N ARG A 162 -4.14 9.18 4.87
CA ARG A 162 -3.11 8.55 5.70
C ARG A 162 -2.95 7.07 5.41
N LEU A 163 -1.70 6.63 5.36
CA LEU A 163 -1.31 5.23 5.24
C LEU A 163 -0.15 4.92 6.18
N GLY A 164 -0.40 4.08 7.16
CA GLY A 164 0.63 3.43 7.96
C GLY A 164 1.13 2.17 7.27
N ILE A 165 2.45 1.99 7.24
CA ILE A 165 3.14 0.81 6.74
C ILE A 165 4.05 0.32 7.87
N LEU A 166 3.63 -0.73 8.56
CA LEU A 166 4.49 -1.46 9.47
C LEU A 166 5.32 -2.46 8.66
N VAL A 167 6.62 -2.35 8.77
CA VAL A 167 7.57 -3.24 8.11
C VAL A 167 8.14 -4.20 9.14
N GLY A 168 8.05 -5.48 8.82
CA GLY A 168 8.48 -6.61 9.63
C GLY A 168 7.51 -7.06 10.74
N PRO A 169 7.73 -8.26 11.28
CA PRO A 169 6.94 -8.83 12.37
C PRO A 169 7.06 -8.07 13.68
N GLY A 170 6.04 -8.21 14.52
CA GLY A 170 5.92 -7.63 15.85
C GLY A 170 4.61 -6.87 16.07
N PRO A 171 4.39 -6.26 17.24
CA PRO A 171 3.19 -5.48 17.52
C PRO A 171 3.18 -4.16 16.73
N ILE A 172 1.99 -3.62 16.47
CA ILE A 172 1.85 -2.28 15.87
C ILE A 172 2.25 -1.23 16.92
N PRO A 173 3.25 -0.38 16.65
CA PRO A 173 3.63 0.71 17.55
C PRO A 173 2.49 1.71 17.75
N ALA A 174 2.40 2.31 18.94
CA ALA A 174 1.36 3.30 19.25
C ALA A 174 1.49 4.61 18.45
N ALA A 175 2.68 4.89 17.89
CA ALA A 175 2.96 6.03 17.04
C ALA A 175 3.94 5.62 15.94
N PRO A 176 3.85 6.23 14.74
CA PRO A 176 4.82 6.00 13.69
C PRO A 176 6.20 6.48 14.11
N GLN A 177 7.24 5.69 13.79
CA GLN A 177 8.63 6.07 14.03
C GLN A 177 9.14 7.05 12.98
N ALA A 178 8.56 7.03 11.78
CA ALA A 178 8.87 7.98 10.73
C ALA A 178 7.60 8.39 9.97
N SER A 179 7.59 9.60 9.43
CA SER A 179 6.51 10.04 8.54
C SER A 179 7.04 10.72 7.27
N ILE A 180 6.34 10.48 6.17
CA ILE A 180 6.55 11.08 4.86
C ILE A 180 5.31 11.93 4.57
N ARG A 181 5.50 13.25 4.44
CA ARG A 181 4.40 14.20 4.23
C ARG A 181 4.58 14.94 2.92
N LEU A 182 3.52 15.05 2.14
CA LEU A 182 3.49 15.80 0.90
C LEU A 182 2.07 16.27 0.59
N GLY A 183 1.92 17.39 -0.12
CA GLY A 183 0.61 17.82 -0.59
C GLY A 183 0.10 16.96 -1.74
N ALA A 184 -1.22 16.93 -1.94
CA ALA A 184 -1.87 16.18 -3.02
C ALA A 184 -1.33 16.57 -4.41
N GLU A 185 -1.06 17.86 -4.65
CA GLU A 185 -0.47 18.33 -5.92
C GLU A 185 0.94 17.80 -6.13
N GLN A 186 1.75 17.73 -5.06
CA GLN A 186 3.12 17.21 -5.13
C GLN A 186 3.12 15.70 -5.34
N ALA A 187 2.22 14.97 -4.68
CA ALA A 187 2.02 13.55 -4.91
C ALA A 187 1.69 13.28 -6.38
N GLU A 188 0.80 14.08 -6.96
CA GLU A 188 0.40 14.00 -8.37
C GLU A 188 1.52 14.40 -9.33
N ALA A 189 2.32 15.42 -9.00
CA ALA A 189 3.46 15.82 -9.80
C ALA A 189 4.56 14.74 -9.79
N ILE A 190 4.82 14.12 -8.64
CA ILE A 190 5.76 12.99 -8.51
C ILE A 190 5.26 11.80 -9.34
N ARG A 191 3.97 11.46 -9.22
CA ARG A 191 3.34 10.38 -9.97
C ARG A 191 3.52 10.52 -11.49
N ARG A 192 3.29 11.72 -12.03
CA ARG A 192 3.44 12.00 -13.48
C ARG A 192 4.89 12.21 -13.91
N GLY A 193 5.86 12.08 -13.00
CA GLY A 193 7.28 12.35 -13.27
C GLY A 193 7.59 13.84 -13.51
N ALA A 194 6.65 14.74 -13.20
CA ALA A 194 6.81 16.18 -13.34
C ALA A 194 7.61 16.81 -12.20
N LEU A 195 7.70 16.13 -11.05
CA LEU A 195 8.51 16.51 -9.90
C LEU A 195 9.32 15.30 -9.42
N HIS A 196 10.64 15.46 -9.29
CA HIS A 196 11.46 14.36 -8.78
C HIS A 196 11.34 14.29 -7.23
N PRO A 197 11.18 13.12 -6.59
CA PRO A 197 11.03 13.02 -5.13
C PRO A 197 12.16 13.68 -4.33
N LEU A 198 13.40 13.55 -4.81
CA LEU A 198 14.56 14.21 -4.20
C LEU A 198 14.50 15.74 -4.33
N GLU A 199 14.00 16.25 -5.45
CA GLU A 199 13.80 17.69 -5.64
C GLU A 199 12.74 18.19 -4.67
N ALA A 200 11.61 17.50 -4.57
CA ALA A 200 10.54 17.81 -3.62
C ALA A 200 11.06 17.84 -2.17
N LEU A 201 11.95 16.91 -1.81
CA LEU A 201 12.59 16.89 -0.49
C LEU A 201 13.48 18.12 -0.26
N ILE A 202 14.34 18.44 -1.22
CA ILE A 202 15.29 19.57 -1.13
C ILE A 202 14.53 20.91 -1.08
N THR A 203 13.42 21.05 -1.80
CA THR A 203 12.58 22.26 -1.82
C THR A 203 11.62 22.35 -0.63
N GLY A 204 11.54 21.31 0.21
CA GLY A 204 10.64 21.24 1.36
C GLY A 204 9.17 20.92 1.02
N GLN A 205 8.89 20.58 -0.24
CA GLN A 205 7.59 20.13 -0.72
C GLN A 205 7.24 18.70 -0.27
N LEU A 206 8.26 17.88 -0.03
CA LEU A 206 8.19 16.59 0.64
C LEU A 206 8.94 16.71 1.97
N ARG A 207 8.30 16.34 3.06
CA ARG A 207 8.86 16.43 4.42
C ARG A 207 9.04 15.02 4.98
N LEU A 208 10.21 14.78 5.55
CA LEU A 208 10.54 13.56 6.28
C LEU A 208 10.69 13.90 7.75
N GLU A 209 9.96 13.23 8.62
CA GLU A 209 10.03 13.42 10.07
C GLU A 209 10.31 12.07 10.76
N GLY A 210 11.00 12.10 11.90
CA GLY A 210 11.29 10.90 12.71
C GLY A 210 12.58 10.18 12.32
N ASP A 211 12.55 8.85 12.32
CA ASP A 211 13.71 8.00 12.04
C ASP A 211 14.08 8.00 10.55
N LEU A 212 15.04 8.84 10.18
CA LEU A 212 15.58 8.91 8.82
C LEU A 212 16.32 7.62 8.43
N GLY A 213 16.88 6.87 9.38
CA GLY A 213 17.54 5.60 9.11
C GLY A 213 16.55 4.58 8.54
N LEU A 214 15.37 4.49 9.14
CA LEU A 214 14.26 3.67 8.66
C LEU A 214 13.83 4.05 7.23
N ILE A 215 13.67 5.35 6.95
CA ILE A 215 13.29 5.83 5.61
C ILE A 215 14.36 5.46 4.57
N LEU A 216 15.64 5.66 4.88
CA LEU A 216 16.74 5.33 3.97
C LEU A 216 16.86 3.83 3.71
N GLN A 217 16.62 3.00 4.73
CA GLN A 217 16.56 1.54 4.57
C GLN A 217 15.43 1.12 3.62
N LEU A 218 14.25 1.73 3.77
CA LEU A 218 13.13 1.47 2.87
C LEU A 218 13.43 1.89 1.43
N GLN A 219 14.07 3.04 1.25
CA GLN A 219 14.52 3.48 -0.06
C GLN A 219 15.51 2.49 -0.68
N ALA A 220 16.48 1.99 0.10
CA ALA A 220 17.44 1.00 -0.38
C ALA A 220 16.75 -0.29 -0.86
N VAL A 221 15.76 -0.77 -0.09
CA VAL A 221 14.93 -1.92 -0.49
C VAL A 221 14.15 -1.63 -1.76
N ALA A 222 13.50 -0.46 -1.88
CA ALA A 222 12.73 -0.08 -3.06
C ALA A 222 13.62 0.01 -4.32
N MET A 223 14.86 0.50 -4.17
CA MET A 223 15.86 0.50 -5.23
C MET A 223 16.23 -0.92 -5.66
N THR A 224 16.53 -1.81 -4.70
CA THR A 224 16.79 -3.23 -4.99
C THR A 224 15.61 -3.89 -5.68
N ALA A 225 14.37 -3.61 -5.25
CA ALA A 225 13.16 -4.12 -5.88
C ALA A 225 12.95 -3.63 -7.32
N SER A 226 13.49 -2.46 -7.66
CA SER A 226 13.39 -1.85 -9.00
C SER A 226 14.49 -2.33 -9.96
N MET A 227 15.52 -3.03 -9.46
CA MET A 227 16.57 -3.61 -10.29
C MET A 227 16.09 -4.93 -10.93
N PRO A 228 16.48 -5.23 -12.18
CA PRO A 228 16.20 -6.53 -12.78
C PRO A 228 16.87 -7.65 -11.96
N PRO A 229 16.23 -8.83 -11.82
CA PRO A 229 16.83 -9.94 -11.10
C PRO A 229 18.17 -10.31 -11.75
N SER A 230 19.20 -10.54 -10.92
CA SER A 230 20.51 -10.99 -11.42
C SER A 230 20.35 -12.27 -12.24
N PRO A 231 21.00 -12.40 -13.40
CA PRO A 231 20.90 -13.61 -14.21
C PRO A 231 21.46 -14.80 -13.40
N ILE A 232 20.64 -15.83 -13.23
CA ILE A 232 21.05 -17.09 -12.61
C ILE A 232 22.20 -17.65 -13.47
N PRO A 233 23.39 -17.92 -12.90
CA PRO A 233 24.47 -18.53 -13.66
C PRO A 233 24.02 -19.92 -14.14
N PRO A 234 24.36 -20.32 -15.38
CA PRO A 234 23.96 -21.62 -15.89
C PRO A 234 24.53 -22.72 -15.00
N SER A 235 23.65 -23.58 -14.50
CA SER A 235 24.03 -24.80 -13.78
C SER A 235 24.96 -25.60 -14.69
N SER A 236 26.22 -25.76 -14.26
CA SER A 236 27.22 -26.59 -14.93
C SER A 236 27.09 -28.06 -14.54
#